data_AF-K9PUN3-F1
#
_entry.id   AF-K9PUN3-F1
#
_cell.length_a   1.000
_cell.length_b   1.000
_cell.length_c   1.000
_cell.angle_alpha   90.00
_cell.angle_beta   90.00
_cell.angle_gamma   90.00
#
_symmetry.space_group_name_H-M   'P 1'
#
loop_
_entity.id
_entity.type
_entity.pdbx_description
1 polymer ?
#
loop_
_entity_poly.entity_id
_entity_poly.type
_entity_poly.pdbx_seq_one_letter_code
_entity_poly.pdbx_strand_id
1 'polypeptide(L)'
;MKFVQWILVVLGVLIGLILVIGGNVIGFALTIISIVLVLPPLQPKIEERLSFLKSKFLKIFLCIILWFAAILVAEDTSVSLSGVAACSTPTNGVCEQHEIAFLEQSQEISVSATFLQSDTAEKMRITLDYWPEPNEESEVFNEVFDVSQGEESLLFTLKDLELQPGNYRITLIPEEIGNKTALKSDRKFSVWTDPEDVTNRNGDEIDNAGLHNSVSEVKVCEGTDDVEDYCEEHAAELSTGIGFLSFSAEIPSFQANVARTRGDSEITFILRYLGDDEGELPEPEFVFRETAELDREVGTYTLIIEAPDGGFAPGDFELVTSLETRSSKPIRKLFTLKDM
;
A
#
# COMPACT_ATOMS: atom_id res chain seq x y z
N MET A 1 8.74 -49.82 9.22
CA MET A 1 7.34 -49.36 9.01
C MET A 1 6.99 -48.09 9.77
N LYS A 2 7.24 -47.98 11.09
CA LYS A 2 6.96 -46.72 11.83
C LYS A 2 7.64 -45.49 11.22
N PHE A 3 8.87 -45.66 10.72
CA PHE A 3 9.61 -44.62 10.00
C PHE A 3 8.86 -44.08 8.77
N VAL A 4 8.32 -44.97 7.92
CA VAL A 4 7.54 -44.60 6.72
C VAL A 4 6.26 -43.85 7.10
N GLN A 5 5.58 -44.27 8.17
CA GLN A 5 4.38 -43.59 8.66
C GLN A 5 4.68 -42.17 9.15
N TRP A 6 5.80 -41.96 9.84
CA TRP A 6 6.22 -40.62 10.26
C TRP A 6 6.59 -39.72 9.08
N ILE A 7 7.24 -40.27 8.04
CA ILE A 7 7.47 -39.52 6.79
C ILE A 7 6.14 -39.07 6.18
N LEU A 8 5.15 -39.97 6.12
CA LEU A 8 3.83 -39.62 5.57
C LEU A 8 3.12 -38.56 6.42
N VAL A 9 3.22 -38.63 7.75
CA VAL A 9 2.66 -37.60 8.65
C VAL A 9 3.31 -36.24 8.37
N VAL A 10 4.64 -36.18 8.28
CA VAL A 10 5.35 -34.92 8.00
C VAL A 10 4.95 -34.35 6.65
N LEU A 11 4.88 -35.19 5.62
CA LEU A 11 4.45 -34.77 4.28
C LEU A 11 3.00 -34.28 4.27
N GLY A 12 2.10 -34.98 4.97
CA GLY A 12 0.71 -34.55 5.12
C GLY A 12 0.59 -33.21 5.85
N VAL A 13 1.40 -32.97 6.89
CA VAL A 13 1.44 -31.68 7.59
C VAL A 13 1.90 -30.56 6.65
N LEU A 14 2.93 -30.81 5.83
CA LEU A 14 3.40 -29.84 4.82
C LEU A 14 2.31 -29.52 3.79
N ILE A 15 1.65 -30.54 3.24
CA ILE A 15 0.52 -30.35 2.31
C ILE A 15 -0.60 -29.56 2.97
N GLY A 16 -0.95 -29.92 4.21
CA GLY A 16 -2.00 -29.23 4.97
C GLY A 16 -1.68 -27.75 5.20
N LEU A 17 -0.41 -27.41 5.47
CA LEU A 17 0.03 -26.02 5.62
C LEU A 17 -0.15 -25.23 4.32
N ILE A 18 0.27 -25.81 3.19
CA ILE A 18 0.11 -25.19 1.86
C ILE A 18 -1.37 -24.93 1.57
N LEU A 19 -2.24 -25.91 1.85
CA LEU A 19 -3.69 -25.78 1.62
C LEU A 19 -4.34 -24.72 2.53
N VAL A 20 -3.88 -24.57 3.78
CA VAL A 20 -4.37 -23.52 4.69
C VAL A 20 -3.94 -22.14 4.21
N ILE A 21 -2.69 -21.99 3.77
CA ILE A 21 -2.18 -20.72 3.22
C ILE A 21 -2.97 -20.35 1.95
N GLY A 22 -3.30 -21.33 1.12
CA GLY A 22 -4.15 -21.15 -0.07
C GLY A 22 -5.65 -21.04 0.22
N GLY A 23 -6.09 -21.00 1.49
CA GLY A 23 -7.50 -20.85 1.87
C GLY A 23 -8.39 -22.08 1.61
N ASN A 24 -7.84 -23.22 1.24
CA ASN A 24 -8.62 -24.42 0.91
C ASN A 24 -8.97 -25.26 2.15
N VAL A 25 -10.08 -24.91 2.79
CA VAL A 25 -10.58 -25.57 4.00
C VAL A 25 -10.94 -27.04 3.76
N ILE A 26 -11.51 -27.38 2.59
CA ILE A 26 -11.94 -28.75 2.27
C ILE A 26 -10.73 -29.65 2.05
N GLY A 27 -9.76 -29.21 1.24
CA GLY A 27 -8.50 -29.91 1.02
C GLY A 27 -7.72 -30.08 2.33
N PHE A 28 -7.70 -29.05 3.19
CA PHE A 28 -7.10 -29.15 4.51
C PHE A 28 -7.79 -30.22 5.38
N ALA A 29 -9.13 -30.23 5.44
CA ALA A 29 -9.87 -31.23 6.20
C ALA A 29 -9.59 -32.67 5.72
N LEU A 30 -9.56 -32.89 4.40
CA LEU A 30 -9.18 -34.18 3.80
C LEU A 30 -7.76 -34.59 4.18
N THR A 31 -6.84 -33.62 4.21
CA THR A 31 -5.44 -33.85 4.61
C THR A 31 -5.34 -34.20 6.09
N ILE A 32 -6.08 -33.55 6.99
CA ILE A 32 -6.14 -33.92 8.41
C ILE A 32 -6.68 -35.34 8.61
N ILE A 33 -7.77 -35.70 7.90
CA ILE A 33 -8.32 -37.07 7.94
C ILE A 33 -7.27 -38.09 7.51
N SER A 34 -6.52 -37.79 6.44
CA SER A 34 -5.45 -38.66 5.95
C SER A 34 -4.33 -38.85 6.96
N ILE A 35 -3.92 -37.78 7.68
CA ILE A 35 -2.89 -37.83 8.72
C ILE A 35 -3.36 -38.69 9.88
N VAL A 36 -4.59 -38.49 10.33
CA VAL A 36 -5.20 -39.26 11.43
C VAL A 36 -5.18 -40.76 11.14
N LEU A 37 -5.40 -41.18 9.89
CA LEU A 37 -5.35 -42.59 9.48
C LEU A 37 -3.95 -43.22 9.60
N VAL A 38 -2.89 -42.45 9.36
CA VAL A 38 -1.50 -42.95 9.37
C VAL A 38 -0.76 -42.67 10.69
N LEU A 39 -1.32 -41.85 11.58
CA LEU A 39 -0.70 -41.44 12.83
C LEU A 39 -0.53 -42.63 13.81
N PRO A 40 0.71 -43.08 14.10
CA PRO A 40 0.96 -44.29 14.89
C PRO A 40 0.22 -44.39 16.24
N PRO A 41 0.15 -43.34 17.09
CA PRO A 41 -0.56 -43.41 18.37
C PRO A 41 -2.07 -43.57 18.24
N LEU A 42 -2.69 -43.16 17.13
CA LEU A 42 -4.14 -43.25 16.94
C LEU A 42 -4.58 -44.55 16.25
N GLN A 43 -3.66 -45.24 15.57
CA GLN A 43 -3.97 -46.46 14.81
C GLN A 43 -4.68 -47.56 15.61
N PRO A 44 -4.29 -47.89 16.86
CA PRO A 44 -4.98 -48.94 17.62
C PRO A 44 -6.45 -48.62 17.84
N LYS A 45 -6.77 -47.35 18.15
CA LYS A 45 -8.15 -46.89 18.39
C LYS A 45 -8.99 -46.89 17.11
N ILE A 46 -8.38 -46.57 15.98
CA ILE A 46 -9.05 -46.58 14.67
C ILE A 46 -9.33 -48.02 14.22
N GLU A 47 -8.37 -48.94 14.40
CA GLU A 47 -8.52 -50.35 14.04
C GLU A 47 -9.62 -51.06 14.84
N GLU A 48 -9.83 -50.65 16.10
CA GLU A 48 -10.89 -51.15 16.95
C GLU A 48 -12.28 -50.79 16.40
N ARG A 49 -12.43 -49.60 15.82
CA ARG A 49 -13.71 -49.11 15.29
C ARG A 49 -13.94 -49.45 13.82
N LEU A 50 -12.89 -49.56 13.03
CA LEU A 50 -12.95 -49.79 11.58
C LEU A 50 -12.12 -51.03 11.23
N SER A 51 -12.74 -52.20 11.37
CA SER A 51 -12.08 -53.50 11.23
C SER A 51 -11.47 -53.76 9.84
N PHE A 52 -11.99 -53.12 8.79
CA PHE A 52 -11.46 -53.20 7.43
C PHE A 52 -10.10 -52.48 7.26
N LEU A 53 -9.77 -51.52 8.14
CA LEU A 53 -8.50 -50.79 8.11
C LEU A 53 -7.33 -51.56 8.76
N LYS A 54 -7.49 -52.82 9.16
CA LYS A 54 -6.38 -53.63 9.72
C LYS A 54 -5.20 -53.79 8.75
N SER A 55 -5.45 -53.72 7.45
CA SER A 55 -4.39 -53.79 6.45
C SER A 55 -3.55 -52.51 6.45
N LYS A 56 -2.26 -52.64 6.78
CA LYS A 56 -1.29 -51.53 6.76
C LYS A 56 -1.14 -50.92 5.37
N PHE A 57 -1.18 -51.75 4.33
CA PHE A 57 -1.12 -51.30 2.94
C PHE A 57 -2.34 -50.46 2.57
N LEU A 58 -3.53 -50.90 2.98
CA LEU A 58 -4.78 -50.19 2.71
C LEU A 58 -4.80 -48.78 3.30
N LYS A 59 -4.28 -48.59 4.53
CA LYS A 59 -4.19 -47.26 5.16
C LYS A 59 -3.29 -46.30 4.38
N ILE A 60 -2.12 -46.78 3.97
CA ILE A 60 -1.16 -45.99 3.19
C ILE A 60 -1.79 -45.62 1.84
N PHE A 61 -2.43 -46.59 1.17
CA PHE A 61 -3.11 -46.36 -0.10
C PHE A 61 -4.26 -45.34 0.03
N LEU A 62 -5.10 -45.46 1.06
CA LEU A 62 -6.20 -44.52 1.30
C LEU A 62 -5.68 -43.11 1.64
N CYS A 63 -4.60 -43.02 2.40
CA CYS A 63 -3.93 -41.75 2.71
C CYS A 63 -3.44 -41.05 1.44
N ILE A 64 -2.79 -41.79 0.53
CA ILE A 64 -2.33 -41.23 -0.75
C ILE A 64 -3.52 -40.78 -1.60
N ILE A 65 -4.58 -41.57 -1.70
CA ILE A 65 -5.80 -41.17 -2.44
C ILE A 65 -6.39 -39.88 -1.86
N LEU A 66 -6.48 -39.77 -0.53
CA LEU A 66 -7.00 -38.57 0.13
C LEU A 66 -6.13 -37.34 -0.13
N TRP A 67 -4.81 -37.49 -0.24
CA TRP A 67 -3.92 -36.38 -0.64
C TRP A 67 -4.15 -35.96 -2.08
N PHE A 68 -4.24 -36.91 -3.02
CA PHE A 68 -4.55 -36.57 -4.40
C PHE A 68 -5.92 -35.89 -4.51
N ALA A 69 -6.93 -36.37 -3.78
CA ALA A 69 -8.24 -35.72 -3.72
C ALA A 69 -8.15 -34.32 -3.10
N ALA A 70 -7.37 -34.13 -2.02
CA ALA A 70 -7.17 -32.84 -1.39
C ALA A 70 -6.49 -31.83 -2.32
N ILE A 71 -5.51 -32.28 -3.10
CA ILE A 71 -4.79 -31.46 -4.10
C ILE A 71 -5.69 -31.15 -5.29
N LEU A 72 -6.49 -32.11 -5.78
CA LEU A 72 -7.43 -31.88 -6.88
C LEU A 72 -8.57 -30.93 -6.49
N VAL A 73 -9.03 -30.97 -5.24
CA VAL A 73 -9.98 -29.98 -4.71
C VAL A 73 -9.32 -28.61 -4.52
N ALA A 74 -7.99 -28.52 -4.65
CA ALA A 74 -7.22 -27.27 -4.59
C ALA A 74 -6.91 -26.65 -5.94
N GLU A 75 -7.55 -27.08 -7.03
CA GLU A 75 -7.59 -26.30 -8.27
C GLU A 75 -8.08 -24.88 -7.98
N ASP A 76 -7.35 -23.90 -8.55
CA ASP A 76 -7.30 -22.47 -8.20
C ASP A 76 -8.63 -21.92 -7.68
N THR A 77 -8.76 -21.91 -6.36
CA THR A 77 -9.89 -21.29 -5.65
C THR A 77 -9.68 -19.79 -5.48
N SER A 78 -8.67 -19.20 -6.11
CA SER A 78 -8.40 -17.76 -6.06
C SER A 78 -8.45 -17.15 -7.44
N VAL A 79 -8.91 -15.90 -7.51
CA VAL A 79 -8.76 -15.05 -8.70
C VAL A 79 -7.69 -14.03 -8.39
N SER A 80 -6.67 -13.96 -9.24
CA SER A 80 -5.53 -13.04 -9.06
C SER A 80 -5.18 -12.27 -10.31
N LEU A 81 -4.60 -11.09 -10.10
CA LEU A 81 -4.16 -10.20 -11.15
C LEU A 81 -2.63 -10.11 -11.15
N SER A 82 -2.08 -9.83 -12.32
CA SER A 82 -0.68 -9.55 -12.55
C SER A 82 -0.52 -8.33 -13.45
N GLY A 83 0.70 -7.77 -13.50
CA GLY A 83 0.99 -6.65 -14.38
C GLY A 83 0.16 -5.40 -14.09
N VAL A 84 -0.31 -5.21 -12.86
CA VAL A 84 -1.03 -3.99 -12.49
C VAL A 84 -0.13 -2.78 -12.71
N ALA A 85 -0.58 -1.83 -13.52
CA ALA A 85 0.13 -0.61 -13.85
C ALA A 85 -0.88 0.54 -14.01
N ALA A 86 -0.52 1.71 -13.51
CA ALA A 86 -1.24 2.95 -13.74
C ALA A 86 -0.44 3.84 -14.68
N CYS A 87 -1.10 4.54 -15.60
CA CYS A 87 -0.48 5.47 -16.54
C CYS A 87 -1.46 6.57 -16.97
N SER A 88 -0.93 7.71 -17.39
CA SER A 88 -1.71 8.82 -17.96
C SER A 88 -2.25 8.47 -19.34
N THR A 89 -1.43 7.80 -20.17
CA THR A 89 -1.77 7.49 -21.57
C THR A 89 -1.50 6.02 -21.89
N PRO A 90 -2.53 5.17 -22.01
CA PRO A 90 -2.35 3.77 -22.38
C PRO A 90 -1.98 3.65 -23.87
N THR A 91 -1.05 2.75 -24.18
CA THR A 91 -0.66 2.45 -25.56
C THR A 91 -1.18 1.06 -25.94
N ASN A 92 -1.92 0.96 -27.05
CA ASN A 92 -2.56 -0.29 -27.49
C ASN A 92 -3.45 -0.95 -26.42
N GLY A 93 -4.09 -0.15 -25.57
CA GLY A 93 -5.00 -0.64 -24.53
C GLY A 93 -4.32 -1.16 -23.26
N VAL A 94 -3.02 -0.90 -23.08
CA VAL A 94 -2.26 -1.33 -21.89
C VAL A 94 -1.35 -0.18 -21.42
N CYS A 95 -1.12 -0.08 -20.10
CA CYS A 95 -0.03 0.74 -19.57
C CYS A 95 1.28 -0.03 -19.70
N GLU A 96 2.14 0.35 -20.67
CA GLU A 96 3.42 -0.34 -20.92
C GLU A 96 4.35 -0.28 -19.70
N GLN A 97 4.30 0.82 -18.96
CA GLN A 97 5.01 1.04 -17.71
C GLN A 97 4.05 1.60 -16.66
N HIS A 98 4.32 1.25 -15.41
CA HIS A 98 3.66 1.90 -14.28
C HIS A 98 4.31 3.26 -14.03
N GLU A 99 3.56 4.33 -14.28
CA GLU A 99 3.91 5.68 -13.87
C GLU A 99 3.81 5.77 -12.34
N ILE A 100 4.86 6.31 -11.71
CA ILE A 100 4.96 6.46 -10.26
C ILE A 100 4.61 7.88 -9.80
N ALA A 101 4.48 8.81 -10.73
CA ALA A 101 4.12 10.20 -10.49
C ALA A 101 3.09 10.70 -11.52
N PHE A 102 2.11 11.45 -11.04
CA PHE A 102 1.06 12.11 -11.82
C PHE A 102 0.99 13.59 -11.44
N LEU A 103 0.42 14.42 -12.31
CA LEU A 103 0.15 15.82 -11.99
C LEU A 103 -1.16 15.96 -11.19
N GLU A 104 -1.24 16.93 -10.29
CA GLU A 104 -2.45 17.28 -9.52
C GLU A 104 -3.67 17.49 -10.43
N GLN A 105 -3.45 18.18 -11.55
CA GLN A 105 -4.46 18.42 -12.58
C GLN A 105 -4.84 17.18 -13.41
N SER A 106 -4.31 15.98 -13.09
CA SER A 106 -4.67 14.75 -13.80
C SER A 106 -6.07 14.32 -13.41
N GLN A 107 -7.03 14.61 -14.27
CA GLN A 107 -8.44 14.22 -14.08
C GLN A 107 -8.73 12.78 -14.48
N GLU A 108 -7.81 12.16 -15.22
CA GLU A 108 -7.95 10.78 -15.68
C GLU A 108 -6.68 9.98 -15.39
N ILE A 109 -6.85 8.77 -14.87
CA ILE A 109 -5.77 7.78 -14.71
C ILE A 109 -6.23 6.46 -15.34
N SER A 110 -5.43 5.93 -16.25
CA SER A 110 -5.66 4.61 -16.83
C SER A 110 -4.95 3.54 -16.03
N VAL A 111 -5.61 2.40 -15.86
CA VAL A 111 -5.16 1.31 -15.00
C VAL A 111 -5.30 0.02 -15.78
N SER A 112 -4.19 -0.64 -16.05
CA SER A 112 -4.19 -1.94 -16.72
C SER A 112 -3.81 -3.05 -15.76
N ALA A 113 -4.41 -4.22 -15.95
CA ALA A 113 -4.07 -5.45 -15.24
C ALA A 113 -4.29 -6.66 -16.16
N THR A 114 -3.74 -7.82 -15.80
CA THR A 114 -3.96 -9.07 -16.54
C THR A 114 -4.32 -10.17 -15.56
N PHE A 115 -5.39 -10.93 -15.84
CA PHE A 115 -5.71 -12.12 -15.05
C PHE A 115 -4.58 -13.16 -15.13
N LEU A 116 -4.29 -13.82 -14.02
CA LEU A 116 -3.37 -14.94 -14.02
C LEU A 116 -4.11 -16.22 -14.48
N GLN A 117 -3.55 -16.93 -15.45
CA GLN A 117 -4.12 -18.18 -15.98
C GLN A 117 -5.54 -18.02 -16.58
N SER A 118 -6.41 -19.03 -16.46
CA SER A 118 -7.82 -19.02 -16.91
C SER A 118 -8.77 -18.38 -15.89
N ASP A 119 -8.29 -17.43 -15.10
CA ASP A 119 -9.12 -16.71 -14.15
C ASP A 119 -10.04 -15.72 -14.87
N THR A 120 -11.22 -15.50 -14.29
CA THR A 120 -12.21 -14.57 -14.80
C THR A 120 -12.96 -13.95 -13.63
N ALA A 121 -13.34 -12.68 -13.77
CA ALA A 121 -14.30 -12.01 -12.90
C ALA A 121 -15.38 -11.38 -13.78
N GLU A 122 -16.61 -11.27 -13.28
CA GLU A 122 -17.65 -10.51 -13.97
C GLU A 122 -17.53 -9.01 -13.67
N LYS A 123 -16.92 -8.67 -12.52
CA LYS A 123 -16.71 -7.29 -12.08
C LYS A 123 -15.34 -7.06 -11.49
N MET A 124 -14.91 -5.80 -11.55
CA MET A 124 -13.69 -5.32 -10.92
C MET A 124 -14.01 -4.09 -10.07
N ARG A 125 -13.80 -4.18 -8.76
CA ARG A 125 -13.79 -2.98 -7.92
C ARG A 125 -12.41 -2.36 -7.97
N ILE A 126 -12.35 -1.06 -8.21
CA ILE A 126 -11.12 -0.28 -8.13
C ILE A 126 -11.32 0.78 -7.06
N THR A 127 -10.44 0.76 -6.06
CA THR A 127 -10.35 1.82 -5.06
C THR A 127 -9.08 2.63 -5.27
N LEU A 128 -9.19 3.94 -5.07
CA LEU A 128 -8.06 4.83 -4.95
C LEU A 128 -8.09 5.42 -3.55
N ASP A 129 -7.11 5.04 -2.75
CA ASP A 129 -6.98 5.49 -1.38
C ASP A 129 -5.83 6.49 -1.31
N TYR A 130 -6.04 7.60 -0.60
CA TYR A 130 -4.95 8.47 -0.20
C TYR A 130 -4.07 7.73 0.81
N TRP A 131 -2.75 7.65 0.56
CA TRP A 131 -1.83 6.80 1.32
C TRP A 131 -0.44 7.43 1.51
N PRO A 132 0.13 7.47 2.72
CA PRO A 132 -0.42 7.06 4.00
C PRO A 132 -0.86 8.28 4.81
N GLU A 133 -2.10 8.28 5.25
CA GLU A 133 -2.45 9.04 6.44
C GLU A 133 -1.98 8.24 7.67
N PRO A 134 -1.38 8.89 8.69
CA PRO A 134 -0.81 8.20 9.85
C PRO A 134 -1.83 7.42 10.68
N ASN A 135 -3.13 7.72 10.54
CA ASN A 135 -4.17 7.13 11.38
C ASN A 135 -5.32 6.47 10.60
N GLU A 136 -5.59 6.83 9.35
CA GLU A 136 -6.68 6.27 8.53
C GLU A 136 -6.29 6.22 7.04
N GLU A 137 -6.99 5.45 6.22
CA GLU A 137 -6.86 5.50 4.76
C GLU A 137 -8.10 6.22 4.25
N SER A 138 -7.93 7.40 3.65
CA SER A 138 -9.05 8.16 3.10
C SER A 138 -9.35 7.67 1.67
N GLU A 139 -10.49 7.02 1.49
CA GLU A 139 -10.98 6.58 0.17
C GLU A 139 -11.34 7.81 -0.69
N VAL A 140 -10.63 8.00 -1.80
CA VAL A 140 -10.83 9.13 -2.73
C VAL A 140 -11.67 8.71 -3.93
N PHE A 141 -11.59 7.42 -4.30
CA PHE A 141 -12.36 6.86 -5.41
C PHE A 141 -12.73 5.41 -5.11
N ASN A 142 -13.94 5.00 -5.48
CA ASN A 142 -14.42 3.63 -5.37
C ASN A 142 -15.49 3.36 -6.42
N GLU A 143 -15.12 2.62 -7.45
CA GLU A 143 -16.04 2.26 -8.52
C GLU A 143 -15.94 0.78 -8.85
N VAL A 144 -17.04 0.22 -9.33
CA VAL A 144 -17.14 -1.16 -9.79
C VAL A 144 -17.39 -1.15 -11.29
N PHE A 145 -16.49 -1.78 -12.03
CA PHE A 145 -16.54 -1.90 -13.48
C PHE A 145 -16.99 -3.30 -13.88
N ASP A 146 -17.79 -3.39 -14.93
CA ASP A 146 -18.10 -4.66 -15.59
C ASP A 146 -16.89 -5.14 -16.40
N VAL A 147 -16.60 -6.43 -16.34
CA VAL A 147 -15.51 -7.07 -17.08
C VAL A 147 -16.09 -7.95 -18.19
N SER A 148 -15.66 -7.72 -19.43
CA SER A 148 -16.13 -8.50 -20.57
C SER A 148 -15.68 -9.96 -20.46
N GLN A 149 -16.58 -10.89 -20.76
CA GLN A 149 -16.25 -12.32 -20.72
C GLN A 149 -15.13 -12.67 -21.71
N GLY A 150 -14.07 -13.30 -21.21
CA GLY A 150 -12.95 -13.79 -22.02
C GLY A 150 -11.83 -12.77 -22.26
N GLU A 151 -11.89 -11.58 -21.65
CA GLU A 151 -10.77 -10.63 -21.66
C GLU A 151 -9.73 -11.03 -20.60
N GLU A 152 -8.52 -11.38 -21.05
CA GLU A 152 -7.39 -11.66 -20.17
C GLU A 152 -6.72 -10.36 -19.69
N SER A 153 -6.68 -9.35 -20.55
CA SER A 153 -6.11 -8.03 -20.26
C SER A 153 -7.23 -7.02 -20.03
N LEU A 154 -7.11 -6.29 -18.94
CA LEU A 154 -8.08 -5.33 -18.46
C LEU A 154 -7.50 -3.92 -18.58
N LEU A 155 -8.33 -2.98 -19.00
CA LEU A 155 -8.02 -1.55 -18.98
C LEU A 155 -9.23 -0.79 -18.43
N PHE A 156 -8.99 0.00 -17.39
CA PHE A 156 -9.98 0.87 -16.80
C PHE A 156 -9.47 2.31 -16.85
N THR A 157 -10.35 3.26 -17.11
CA THR A 157 -10.03 4.68 -17.03
C THR A 157 -10.82 5.28 -15.89
N LEU A 158 -10.12 5.66 -14.84
CA LEU A 158 -10.68 6.41 -13.72
C LEU A 158 -10.82 7.86 -14.18
N LYS A 159 -11.98 8.47 -14.02
CA LYS A 159 -12.31 9.82 -14.51
C LYS A 159 -12.76 10.72 -13.38
N ASP A 160 -12.82 12.01 -13.68
CA ASP A 160 -13.30 13.06 -12.76
C ASP A 160 -12.54 13.00 -11.42
N LEU A 161 -11.25 12.69 -11.49
CA LEU A 161 -10.39 12.59 -10.33
C LEU A 161 -9.99 13.98 -9.84
N GLU A 162 -10.28 14.27 -8.57
CA GLU A 162 -9.84 15.47 -7.86
C GLU A 162 -8.69 15.08 -6.93
N LEU A 163 -7.50 14.90 -7.51
CA LEU A 163 -6.32 14.48 -6.76
C LEU A 163 -5.63 15.68 -6.14
N GLN A 164 -5.18 15.50 -4.91
CA GLN A 164 -4.40 16.45 -4.15
C GLN A 164 -2.94 16.00 -4.14
N PRO A 165 -1.96 16.90 -3.98
CA PRO A 165 -0.55 16.51 -3.92
C PRO A 165 -0.33 15.56 -2.75
N GLY A 166 0.30 14.43 -3.02
CA GLY A 166 0.31 13.35 -2.05
C GLY A 166 0.70 12.01 -2.64
N ASN A 167 0.50 10.96 -1.86
CA ASN A 167 0.70 9.59 -2.32
C ASN A 167 -0.63 8.85 -2.29
N TYR A 168 -0.78 7.92 -3.21
CA TYR A 168 -2.01 7.21 -3.45
C TYR A 168 -1.71 5.73 -3.60
N ARG A 169 -2.66 4.91 -3.17
CA ARG A 169 -2.67 3.48 -3.42
C ARG A 169 -3.90 3.14 -4.23
N ILE A 170 -3.66 2.60 -5.41
CA ILE A 170 -4.72 2.01 -6.20
C ILE A 170 -4.83 0.51 -5.89
N THR A 171 -6.04 0.04 -5.61
CA THR A 171 -6.32 -1.37 -5.30
C THR A 171 -7.35 -1.92 -6.26
N LEU A 172 -7.03 -3.04 -6.91
CA LEU A 172 -7.95 -3.79 -7.76
C LEU A 172 -8.43 -5.03 -7.00
N ILE A 173 -9.74 -5.21 -6.97
CA ILE A 173 -10.42 -6.31 -6.25
C ILE A 173 -11.39 -6.98 -7.21
N PRO A 174 -11.09 -8.21 -7.68
CA PRO A 174 -12.03 -9.00 -8.48
C PRO A 174 -13.33 -9.28 -7.71
N GLU A 175 -14.48 -9.05 -8.33
CA GLU A 175 -15.81 -9.32 -7.76
C GLU A 175 -16.62 -10.27 -8.65
N GLU A 176 -17.69 -10.86 -8.08
CA GLU A 176 -18.57 -11.81 -8.80
C GLU A 176 -17.81 -13.03 -9.38
N ILE A 177 -16.79 -13.49 -8.67
CA ILE A 177 -15.89 -14.60 -9.04
C ILE A 177 -16.41 -16.00 -8.63
N GLY A 178 -17.72 -16.15 -8.39
CA GLY A 178 -18.33 -17.39 -7.91
C GLY A 178 -17.82 -17.83 -6.53
N ASN A 179 -17.44 -19.11 -6.39
CA ASN A 179 -16.94 -19.69 -5.13
C ASN A 179 -15.42 -19.47 -4.91
N LYS A 180 -14.78 -18.63 -5.74
CA LYS A 180 -13.37 -18.30 -5.60
C LYS A 180 -13.15 -17.16 -4.59
N THR A 181 -11.92 -17.03 -4.13
CA THR A 181 -11.43 -15.98 -3.23
C THR A 181 -10.76 -14.89 -4.05
N ALA A 182 -11.11 -13.63 -3.82
CA ALA A 182 -10.50 -12.50 -4.52
C ALA A 182 -9.15 -12.16 -3.89
N LEU A 183 -8.07 -12.18 -4.68
CA LEU A 183 -6.78 -11.65 -4.27
C LEU A 183 -6.65 -10.20 -4.73
N LYS A 184 -6.55 -9.30 -3.75
CA LYS A 184 -6.34 -7.87 -4.01
C LYS A 184 -4.97 -7.65 -4.62
N SER A 185 -4.88 -6.73 -5.58
CA SER A 185 -3.61 -6.31 -6.18
C SER A 185 -3.50 -4.79 -6.10
N ASP A 186 -2.39 -4.30 -5.58
CA ASP A 186 -2.17 -2.86 -5.37
C ASP A 186 -0.94 -2.30 -6.09
N ARG A 187 -1.02 -1.00 -6.36
CA ARG A 187 0.10 -0.16 -6.83
C ARG A 187 0.06 1.18 -6.12
N LYS A 188 1.23 1.81 -6.04
CA LYS A 188 1.39 3.10 -5.38
C LYS A 188 1.96 4.10 -6.36
N PHE A 189 1.44 5.31 -6.32
CA PHE A 189 1.96 6.43 -7.07
C PHE A 189 1.84 7.70 -6.24
N SER A 190 2.38 8.78 -6.76
CA SER A 190 2.36 10.10 -6.14
C SER A 190 1.80 11.15 -7.08
N VAL A 191 1.22 12.20 -6.51
CA VAL A 191 0.61 13.32 -7.23
C VAL A 191 1.39 14.58 -6.85
N TRP A 192 1.76 15.36 -7.86
CA TRP A 192 2.64 16.52 -7.74
C TRP A 192 2.11 17.71 -8.53
N THR A 193 2.59 18.90 -8.20
CA THR A 193 2.15 20.13 -8.86
C THR A 193 3.05 20.55 -10.02
N ASP A 194 4.31 20.10 -10.04
CA ASP A 194 5.29 20.46 -11.08
C ASP A 194 5.41 19.40 -12.19
N PRO A 195 5.20 19.77 -13.46
CA PRO A 195 5.49 18.91 -14.62
C PRO A 195 6.94 18.40 -14.70
N GLU A 196 7.92 19.18 -14.27
CA GLU A 196 9.33 18.77 -14.29
C GLU A 196 9.57 17.62 -13.30
N ASP A 197 9.04 17.74 -12.08
CA ASP A 197 9.12 16.69 -11.05
C ASP A 197 8.47 15.39 -11.52
N VAL A 198 7.29 15.47 -12.14
CA VAL A 198 6.58 14.30 -12.67
C VAL A 198 7.39 13.63 -13.78
N THR A 199 7.99 14.42 -14.66
CA THR A 199 8.83 13.91 -15.75
C THR A 199 10.07 13.20 -15.21
N ASN A 200 10.78 13.85 -14.28
CA ASN A 200 12.00 13.31 -13.66
C ASN A 200 11.70 12.00 -12.90
N ARG A 201 10.56 11.92 -12.22
CA ARG A 201 10.12 10.73 -11.48
C ARG A 201 9.79 9.55 -12.38
N ASN A 202 9.14 9.79 -13.51
CA ASN A 202 8.79 8.74 -14.46
C ASN A 202 9.96 8.36 -15.40
N GLY A 203 11.02 9.19 -15.49
CA GLY A 203 12.14 9.05 -16.43
C GLY A 203 13.29 8.14 -16.01
N ASP A 204 13.10 7.22 -15.07
CA ASP A 204 14.12 6.31 -14.51
C ASP A 204 15.33 6.96 -13.80
N GLU A 205 15.48 8.29 -13.79
CA GLU A 205 16.66 8.98 -13.21
C GLU A 205 16.75 8.89 -11.67
N ILE A 206 15.64 8.61 -10.96
CA ILE A 206 15.64 8.41 -9.50
C ILE A 206 16.06 6.96 -9.15
N ASP A 207 17.19 6.53 -9.68
CA ASP A 207 17.77 5.22 -9.37
C ASP A 207 18.59 5.32 -8.07
N ASN A 208 18.02 4.79 -6.98
CA ASN A 208 18.65 4.52 -5.67
C ASN A 208 18.62 5.60 -4.57
N ALA A 209 17.66 6.53 -4.59
CA ALA A 209 17.35 7.27 -3.37
C ALA A 209 16.67 6.33 -2.35
N GLY A 210 17.48 5.77 -1.44
CA GLY A 210 17.15 4.91 -0.29
C GLY A 210 15.76 4.27 -0.21
N LEU A 211 15.68 2.96 -0.48
CA LEU A 211 14.56 2.05 -0.12
C LEU A 211 14.13 2.07 1.37
N HIS A 212 14.79 2.89 2.19
CA HIS A 212 14.55 3.03 3.62
C HIS A 212 14.33 4.48 4.06
N ASN A 213 14.36 5.47 3.15
CA ASN A 213 14.17 6.86 3.51
C ASN A 213 12.67 7.15 3.65
N SER A 214 12.25 7.55 4.84
CA SER A 214 10.88 7.97 5.12
C SER A 214 10.91 9.05 6.19
N VAL A 215 10.04 10.05 6.06
CA VAL A 215 9.72 10.90 7.21
C VAL A 215 8.93 10.03 8.18
N SER A 216 9.32 9.98 9.46
CA SER A 216 8.60 9.21 10.49
C SER A 216 7.61 10.06 11.28
N GLU A 217 7.96 11.32 11.49
CA GLU A 217 7.15 12.27 12.23
C GLU A 217 7.37 13.67 11.66
N VAL A 218 6.30 14.47 11.63
CA VAL A 218 6.39 15.90 11.40
C VAL A 218 5.73 16.61 12.57
N LYS A 219 6.34 17.68 13.08
CA LYS A 219 5.82 18.51 14.16
C LYS A 219 5.69 19.94 13.67
N VAL A 220 4.65 20.61 14.13
CA VAL A 220 4.34 22.02 13.82
C VAL A 220 4.32 22.79 15.14
N CYS A 221 4.98 23.93 15.23
CA CYS A 221 4.99 24.77 16.42
C CYS A 221 5.20 26.26 16.08
N GLU A 222 5.04 27.14 17.07
CA GLU A 222 5.52 28.53 16.97
C GLU A 222 7.04 28.53 16.86
N GLY A 223 7.55 29.12 15.78
CA GLY A 223 8.98 29.15 15.48
C GLY A 223 9.66 30.42 15.96
N THR A 224 10.99 30.42 15.85
CA THR A 224 11.83 31.61 15.93
C THR A 224 12.45 31.89 14.56
N ASP A 225 13.31 32.91 14.45
CA ASP A 225 14.13 33.15 13.25
C ASP A 225 15.37 32.22 13.18
N ASP A 226 15.53 31.30 14.14
CA ASP A 226 16.66 30.39 14.25
C ASP A 226 16.29 28.97 13.79
N VAL A 227 16.90 28.52 12.68
CA VAL A 227 16.69 27.19 12.07
C VAL A 227 17.16 26.04 12.99
N GLU A 228 18.01 26.33 13.99
CA GLU A 228 18.41 25.33 14.99
C GLU A 228 17.31 25.04 16.03
N ASP A 229 16.28 25.88 16.11
CA ASP A 229 15.15 25.72 17.03
C ASP A 229 14.08 24.80 16.42
N TYR A 230 14.20 23.51 16.72
CA TYR A 230 13.29 22.49 16.22
C TYR A 230 12.07 22.33 17.14
N CYS A 231 10.92 21.97 16.56
CA CYS A 231 9.71 21.71 17.30
C CYS A 231 9.83 20.44 18.16
N GLU A 232 9.88 20.58 19.48
CA GLU A 232 9.89 19.44 20.41
C GLU A 232 8.53 18.71 20.40
N GLU A 233 7.43 19.48 20.34
CA GLU A 233 6.05 18.99 20.37
C GLU A 233 5.21 19.61 19.24
N HIS A 234 4.23 18.85 18.75
CA HIS A 234 3.28 19.36 17.76
C HIS A 234 2.14 20.14 18.45
N ALA A 235 1.99 21.40 18.06
CA ALA A 235 0.85 22.24 18.40
C ALA A 235 -0.28 22.04 17.38
N ALA A 236 -1.42 21.51 17.84
CA ALA A 236 -2.63 21.40 17.03
C ALA A 236 -3.34 22.75 16.84
N GLU A 237 -3.14 23.69 17.75
CA GLU A 237 -3.68 25.05 17.71
C GLU A 237 -2.56 26.06 17.97
N LEU A 238 -2.51 27.11 17.15
CA LEU A 238 -1.51 28.17 17.19
C LEU A 238 -2.18 29.55 17.05
N SER A 239 -1.51 30.61 17.48
CA SER A 239 -2.03 31.99 17.36
C SER A 239 -1.80 32.54 15.95
N THR A 240 -2.74 33.32 15.40
CA THR A 240 -2.52 34.08 14.15
C THR A 240 -1.42 35.14 14.28
N GLY A 241 -1.10 35.55 15.52
CA GLY A 241 -0.08 36.55 15.83
C GLY A 241 1.37 36.04 15.85
N ILE A 242 1.61 34.77 15.50
CA ILE A 242 2.97 34.21 15.42
C ILE A 242 3.74 34.83 14.24
N GLY A 243 5.01 35.15 14.48
CA GLY A 243 5.89 35.68 13.43
C GLY A 243 6.49 34.60 12.53
N PHE A 244 6.64 33.37 13.06
CA PHE A 244 7.24 32.25 12.34
C PHE A 244 6.49 30.95 12.67
N LEU A 245 6.28 30.12 11.65
CA LEU A 245 5.90 28.73 11.79
C LEU A 245 7.15 27.87 11.63
N SER A 246 7.40 26.96 12.58
CA SER A 246 8.48 25.97 12.46
C SER A 246 7.90 24.58 12.22
N PHE A 247 8.56 23.83 11.35
CA PHE A 247 8.20 22.46 10.98
C PHE A 247 9.41 21.56 11.14
N SER A 248 9.32 20.55 12.00
CA SER A 248 10.41 19.59 12.18
C SER A 248 10.00 18.22 11.68
N ALA A 249 10.80 17.65 10.78
CA ALA A 249 10.60 16.35 10.16
C ALA A 249 11.69 15.37 10.60
N GLU A 250 11.32 14.28 11.27
CA GLU A 250 12.25 13.22 11.64
C GLU A 250 12.50 12.27 10.46
N ILE A 251 13.77 11.98 10.16
CA ILE A 251 14.16 11.13 9.04
C ILE A 251 15.12 10.03 9.53
N PRO A 252 14.58 8.91 10.07
CA PRO A 252 15.36 7.91 10.81
C PRO A 252 16.43 7.20 9.99
N SER A 253 16.26 7.14 8.68
CA SER A 253 17.13 6.40 7.76
C SER A 253 18.54 6.97 7.65
N PHE A 254 18.72 8.25 7.97
CA PHE A 254 20.04 8.92 7.94
C PHE A 254 20.86 8.68 9.21
N GLN A 255 20.29 8.07 10.27
CA GLN A 255 21.03 7.63 11.46
C GLN A 255 21.72 6.27 11.28
N ALA A 256 21.34 5.49 10.25
CA ALA A 256 21.97 4.22 9.93
C ALA A 256 23.20 4.48 9.04
N ASN A 257 24.38 4.01 9.45
CA ASN A 257 25.67 4.08 8.74
C ASN A 257 25.64 3.40 7.34
N VAL A 258 24.86 3.91 6.40
CA VAL A 258 24.82 3.45 5.01
C VAL A 258 25.81 4.30 4.21
N ALA A 259 26.64 3.62 3.41
CA ALA A 259 27.78 4.20 2.72
C ALA A 259 27.43 5.49 1.94
N ARG A 260 28.35 6.46 2.00
CA ARG A 260 28.29 7.78 1.35
C ARG A 260 28.12 7.69 -0.18
N THR A 261 26.91 7.49 -0.69
CA THR A 261 26.57 7.64 -2.13
C THR A 261 25.86 8.96 -2.34
N ARG A 262 26.51 9.93 -3.01
CA ARG A 262 26.16 11.37 -3.20
C ARG A 262 24.71 11.64 -3.66
N GLY A 263 24.18 12.84 -3.38
CA GLY A 263 23.14 13.47 -4.21
C GLY A 263 21.68 13.49 -3.74
N ASP A 264 20.98 12.37 -3.67
CA ASP A 264 19.63 12.42 -4.29
C ASP A 264 18.44 12.29 -3.32
N SER A 265 18.38 13.06 -2.23
CA SER A 265 17.19 13.07 -1.38
C SER A 265 16.77 14.49 -1.10
N GLU A 266 15.82 14.97 -1.88
CA GLU A 266 15.12 16.21 -1.59
C GLU A 266 13.97 15.92 -0.61
N ILE A 267 13.61 16.93 0.17
CA ILE A 267 12.40 16.97 0.98
C ILE A 267 11.54 18.11 0.48
N THR A 268 10.29 17.82 0.15
CA THR A 268 9.31 18.81 -0.28
C THR A 268 8.31 19.05 0.85
N PHE A 269 8.10 20.32 1.18
CA PHE A 269 7.09 20.82 2.09
C PHE A 269 6.04 21.61 1.31
N ILE A 270 4.77 21.36 1.60
CA ILE A 270 3.64 22.07 1.02
C ILE A 270 2.74 22.50 2.18
N LEU A 271 2.59 23.81 2.37
CA LEU A 271 1.61 24.37 3.31
C LEU A 271 0.39 24.85 2.53
N ARG A 272 -0.78 24.43 2.97
CA ARG A 272 -2.08 24.75 2.38
C ARG A 272 -2.99 25.38 3.40
N TYR A 273 -3.76 26.37 2.98
CA TYR A 273 -4.84 26.93 3.76
C TYR A 273 -6.14 26.23 3.37
N LEU A 274 -6.87 25.71 4.36
CA LEU A 274 -8.10 24.95 4.19
C LEU A 274 -9.37 25.79 4.45
N GLY A 275 -9.23 27.00 4.99
CA GLY A 275 -10.36 27.88 5.35
C GLY A 275 -10.71 27.85 6.85
N ASP A 276 -11.71 28.64 7.26
CA ASP A 276 -12.03 28.92 8.68
C ASP A 276 -13.34 28.25 9.19
N ASP A 277 -14.16 27.59 8.33
CA ASP A 277 -15.36 26.84 8.77
C ASP A 277 -16.02 25.98 7.66
N GLU A 278 -16.81 24.95 8.07
CA GLU A 278 -17.42 23.82 7.32
C GLU A 278 -18.40 24.13 6.15
N GLY A 279 -18.28 25.24 5.43
CA GLY A 279 -19.21 25.61 4.35
C GLY A 279 -18.49 26.03 3.07
N GLU A 280 -18.71 25.26 1.98
CA GLU A 280 -18.04 25.37 0.67
C GLU A 280 -16.55 25.71 0.81
N LEU A 281 -15.75 24.64 1.01
CA LEU A 281 -14.29 24.71 1.01
C LEU A 281 -13.85 25.58 -0.18
N PRO A 282 -13.26 26.77 0.04
CA PRO A 282 -12.52 27.41 -1.03
C PRO A 282 -11.47 26.40 -1.52
N GLU A 283 -11.21 26.34 -2.83
CA GLU A 283 -10.13 25.51 -3.35
C GLU A 283 -8.87 25.79 -2.53
N PRO A 284 -8.21 24.76 -1.94
CA PRO A 284 -7.20 25.02 -0.93
C PRO A 284 -6.07 25.84 -1.54
N GLU A 285 -5.79 26.98 -0.92
CA GLU A 285 -4.81 27.93 -1.45
C GLU A 285 -3.40 27.48 -1.04
N PHE A 286 -2.48 27.47 -2.01
CA PHE A 286 -1.06 27.24 -1.74
C PHE A 286 -0.50 28.44 -0.99
N VAL A 287 -0.19 28.22 0.30
CA VAL A 287 0.42 29.24 1.15
C VAL A 287 1.93 29.21 0.97
N PHE A 288 2.50 28.01 0.83
CA PHE A 288 3.94 27.83 0.74
C PHE A 288 4.31 26.50 0.09
N ARG A 289 5.39 26.51 -0.69
CA ARG A 289 6.07 25.30 -1.17
C ARG A 289 7.56 25.53 -1.14
N GLU A 290 8.29 24.61 -0.50
CA GLU A 290 9.74 24.59 -0.56
C GLU A 290 10.24 23.16 -0.73
N THR A 291 11.20 23.01 -1.62
CA THR A 291 11.93 21.77 -1.84
C THR A 291 13.38 22.03 -1.45
N ALA A 292 13.89 21.24 -0.51
CA ALA A 292 15.24 21.39 -0.01
C ALA A 292 16.04 20.10 -0.24
N GLU A 293 17.26 20.26 -0.73
CA GLU A 293 18.23 19.18 -0.77
C GLU A 293 18.61 18.78 0.66
N LEU A 294 18.43 17.50 1.02
CA LEU A 294 18.89 17.01 2.32
C LEU A 294 20.39 16.73 2.29
N ASP A 295 21.13 17.44 3.13
CA ASP A 295 22.49 17.01 3.47
C ASP A 295 22.44 15.72 4.32
N ARG A 296 23.46 14.89 4.19
CA ARG A 296 23.46 13.46 4.60
C ARG A 296 23.57 13.22 6.09
N GLU A 297 23.65 14.28 6.88
CA GLU A 297 23.89 14.22 8.33
C GLU A 297 22.66 14.66 9.15
N VAL A 298 21.47 14.61 8.56
CA VAL A 298 20.26 15.17 9.19
C VAL A 298 19.36 14.06 9.73
N GLY A 299 19.30 13.94 11.06
CA GLY A 299 18.31 13.09 11.75
C GLY A 299 16.94 13.75 11.88
N THR A 300 16.93 15.09 11.91
CA THR A 300 15.73 15.94 11.99
C THR A 300 15.95 17.16 11.12
N TYR A 301 15.07 17.40 10.16
CA TYR A 301 15.10 18.59 9.30
C TYR A 301 14.11 19.63 9.83
N THR A 302 14.51 20.90 9.90
CA THR A 302 13.62 22.00 10.32
C THR A 302 13.42 22.98 9.18
N LEU A 303 12.16 23.30 8.88
CA LEU A 303 11.74 24.35 7.97
C LEU A 303 11.10 25.49 8.77
N ILE A 304 11.43 26.73 8.44
CA ILE A 304 10.82 27.92 9.04
C ILE A 304 10.09 28.72 7.95
N ILE A 305 8.84 29.08 8.21
CA ILE A 305 8.03 29.94 7.35
C ILE A 305 7.75 31.24 8.11
N GLU A 306 8.26 32.35 7.59
CA GLU A 306 7.96 33.70 8.11
C GLU A 306 6.52 34.09 7.75
N ALA A 307 5.84 34.73 8.70
CA ALA A 307 4.50 35.25 8.49
C ALA A 307 4.51 36.35 7.42
N PRO A 308 3.54 36.37 6.49
CA PRO A 308 3.43 37.46 5.53
C PRO A 308 3.09 38.79 6.22
N ASP A 309 3.26 39.90 5.50
CA ASP A 309 2.86 41.23 5.96
C ASP A 309 1.36 41.24 6.34
N GLY A 310 1.07 41.22 7.64
CA GLY A 310 -0.30 41.12 8.17
C GLY A 310 -0.59 39.87 9.01
N GLY A 311 0.38 38.96 9.15
CA GLY A 311 0.22 37.72 9.92
C GLY A 311 -0.42 36.60 9.10
N PHE A 312 -0.51 35.41 9.68
CA PHE A 312 -1.23 34.30 9.06
C PHE A 312 -2.75 34.51 9.19
N ALA A 313 -3.49 34.09 8.17
CA ALA A 313 -4.95 34.08 8.24
C ALA A 313 -5.44 33.08 9.31
N PRO A 314 -6.53 33.38 10.04
CA PRO A 314 -7.18 32.39 10.90
C PRO A 314 -7.80 31.27 10.04
N GLY A 315 -7.83 30.06 10.60
CA GLY A 315 -8.47 28.89 10.01
C GLY A 315 -7.57 27.65 10.05
N ASP A 316 -8.01 26.61 9.35
CA ASP A 316 -7.34 25.32 9.26
C ASP A 316 -6.25 25.31 8.20
N PHE A 317 -5.15 24.65 8.52
CA PHE A 317 -3.99 24.50 7.66
C PHE A 317 -3.58 23.04 7.57
N GLU A 318 -2.98 22.73 6.44
CA GLU A 318 -2.37 21.43 6.17
C GLU A 318 -0.91 21.62 5.77
N LEU A 319 -0.02 20.94 6.47
CA LEU A 319 1.34 20.71 6.02
C LEU A 319 1.47 19.30 5.45
N VAL A 320 1.90 19.19 4.20
CA VAL A 320 2.32 17.94 3.57
C VAL A 320 3.84 17.95 3.46
N THR A 321 4.48 16.89 3.94
CA THR A 321 5.93 16.69 3.82
C THR A 321 6.20 15.37 3.12
N SER A 322 7.03 15.37 2.08
CA SER A 322 7.38 14.16 1.34
C SER A 322 8.87 14.14 1.03
N LEU A 323 9.50 12.97 1.18
CA LEU A 323 10.84 12.77 0.63
C LEU A 323 10.71 12.38 -0.84
N GLU A 324 11.67 12.80 -1.64
CA GLU A 324 11.65 12.64 -3.08
C GLU A 324 12.09 11.27 -3.58
N THR A 325 11.95 10.23 -2.74
CA THR A 325 12.35 8.86 -3.07
C THR A 325 11.16 8.02 -3.54
N ARG A 326 11.40 7.00 -4.39
CA ARG A 326 10.35 6.18 -5.05
C ARG A 326 9.39 5.43 -4.11
N SER A 327 9.50 5.57 -2.78
CA SER A 327 8.62 4.88 -1.83
C SER A 327 8.49 5.56 -0.46
N SER A 328 8.88 6.83 -0.32
CA SER A 328 8.72 7.56 0.94
C SER A 328 7.27 7.96 1.14
N LYS A 329 6.75 7.53 2.29
CA LYS A 329 5.46 7.93 2.82
C LYS A 329 5.46 9.45 3.09
N PRO A 330 4.62 10.26 2.43
CA PRO A 330 4.43 11.63 2.85
C PRO A 330 3.71 11.65 4.19
N ILE A 331 3.96 12.66 5.00
CA ILE A 331 3.28 12.90 6.26
C ILE A 331 2.45 14.18 6.12
N ARG A 332 1.19 14.12 6.57
CA ARG A 332 0.32 15.28 6.70
C ARG A 332 0.20 15.67 8.16
N LYS A 333 0.18 16.97 8.43
CA LYS A 333 -0.18 17.53 9.72
C LYS A 333 -1.19 18.65 9.55
N LEU A 334 -2.33 18.46 10.21
CA LEU A 334 -3.39 19.45 10.32
C LEU A 334 -3.17 20.27 11.58
N PHE A 335 -3.38 21.57 11.49
CA PHE A 335 -3.37 22.48 12.62
C PHE A 335 -4.25 23.69 12.33
N THR A 336 -4.70 24.37 13.38
CA THR A 336 -5.58 25.55 13.25
C THR A 336 -4.89 26.80 13.79
N LEU A 337 -4.99 27.91 13.06
CA LEU A 337 -4.60 29.23 13.52
C LEU A 337 -5.84 30.01 13.98
N LYS A 338 -5.80 30.56 15.20
CA LYS A 338 -6.91 31.31 15.79
C LYS A 338 -6.43 32.65 16.32
N ASP A 339 -7.31 33.65 16.25
CA ASP A 339 -7.11 34.91 16.97
C ASP A 339 -7.23 34.63 18.47
N MET A 340 -6.09 34.70 19.19
CA MET A 340 -6.01 34.45 20.64
C MET A 340 -6.18 35.70 21.50
#